data_AF-A0A1V9XRW8-F1
#
_entry.id   AF-A0A1V9XRW8-F1
#
_cell.length_a   1.000
_cell.length_b   1.000
_cell.length_c   1.000
_cell.angle_alpha   90.00
_cell.angle_beta   90.00
_cell.angle_gamma   90.00
#
_symmetry.space_group_name_H-M   'P 1'
#
loop_
_entity.id
_entity.type
_entity.pdbx_description
1 polymer ?
#
loop_
_entity_poly.entity_id
_entity_poly.type
_entity_poly.pdbx_seq_one_letter_code
_entity_poly.pdbx_strand_id
1 'polypeptide(L)'
;MSLTTIVRSTPSAGLAPIYPCAIRYNAAFGDAFWDSAKHGYVMYLLRMMTSWAIVADVWYMKPIRRRPNETSMEYANRVRSMIAQRGGMVELQWDGMLKRGSPKDEWKYYQRLHLGKQIGQVQDEKKPEEDVPAWLNVTKPPNPDELLKNGKIQ
;
A
#
# COMPACT_ATOMS: atom_id res chain seq x y z
N MET A 1 47.09 -7.93 19.48
CA MET A 1 45.73 -7.41 19.78
C MET A 1 44.73 -8.40 19.19
N SER A 2 44.19 -9.27 20.04
CA SER A 2 43.26 -10.34 19.67
C SER A 2 41.85 -9.77 19.55
N LEU A 3 41.31 -9.66 18.34
CA LEU A 3 39.89 -9.39 18.11
C LEU A 3 39.17 -10.73 18.02
N THR A 4 38.82 -11.26 19.19
CA THR A 4 37.91 -12.40 19.32
C THR A 4 36.50 -11.89 18.98
N THR A 5 36.11 -11.98 17.71
CA THR A 5 34.70 -11.85 17.32
C THR A 5 33.97 -13.06 17.89
N ILE A 6 33.41 -12.90 19.08
CA ILE A 6 32.54 -13.88 19.72
C ILE A 6 31.25 -13.95 18.89
N VAL A 7 31.21 -14.89 17.95
CA VAL A 7 29.96 -15.40 17.38
C VAL A 7 29.26 -16.13 18.53
N ARG A 8 28.45 -15.41 19.31
CA ARG A 8 27.52 -16.05 20.25
C ARG A 8 26.51 -16.84 19.42
N SER A 9 26.76 -18.14 19.32
CA SER A 9 25.75 -19.13 18.96
C SER A 9 24.58 -18.98 19.94
N THR A 10 23.46 -18.41 19.47
CA THR A 10 22.19 -18.46 20.19
C THR A 10 21.45 -19.71 19.75
N PRO A 11 21.12 -20.62 20.68
CA PRO A 11 20.40 -21.85 20.37
C PRO A 11 18.90 -21.53 20.32
N SER A 12 18.29 -21.66 19.14
CA SER A 12 16.92 -22.16 18.94
C SER A 12 16.55 -22.00 17.47
N ALA A 13 16.01 -23.09 16.93
CA ALA A 13 15.75 -23.29 15.51
C ALA A 13 14.79 -22.23 14.92
N GLY A 14 15.13 -21.75 13.72
CA GLY A 14 14.16 -21.11 12.82
C GLY A 14 14.66 -19.87 12.08
N LEU A 15 15.20 -20.10 10.87
CA LEU A 15 15.38 -19.13 9.76
C LEU A 15 16.52 -18.09 9.89
N ALA A 16 17.11 -17.80 8.72
CA ALA A 16 18.22 -16.87 8.57
C ALA A 16 17.81 -15.41 8.89
N PRO A 17 18.73 -14.59 9.45
CA PRO A 17 18.46 -13.17 9.68
C PRO A 17 18.31 -12.42 8.34
N ILE A 18 17.26 -11.60 8.23
CA ILE A 18 17.04 -10.73 7.07
C ILE A 18 17.59 -9.35 7.37
N TYR A 19 18.32 -8.77 6.42
CA TYR A 19 18.84 -7.39 6.46
C TYR A 19 17.98 -6.50 5.56
N PRO A 20 17.06 -5.71 6.11
CA PRO A 20 16.24 -4.83 5.30
C PRO A 20 17.07 -3.66 4.80
N CYS A 21 16.74 -3.21 3.58
CA CYS A 21 17.17 -1.91 3.08
C CYS A 21 15.96 -1.15 2.54
N ALA A 22 15.97 0.17 2.74
CA ALA A 22 15.02 1.06 2.12
C ALA A 22 15.76 1.83 1.02
N ILE A 23 15.12 1.96 -0.15
CA ILE A 23 15.65 2.72 -1.29
C ILE A 23 14.56 3.69 -1.73
N ARG A 24 14.87 4.97 -1.79
CA ARG A 24 13.94 6.01 -2.26
C ARG A 24 14.57 6.79 -3.39
N TYR A 25 13.88 6.85 -4.53
CA TYR A 25 14.28 7.65 -5.68
C TYR A 25 13.71 9.05 -5.61
N ASN A 26 14.50 10.05 -6.00
CA ASN A 26 14.02 11.42 -6.15
C ASN A 26 13.49 11.65 -7.56
N ALA A 27 12.16 11.78 -7.69
CA ALA A 27 11.47 11.97 -8.97
C ALA A 27 11.87 13.27 -9.71
N ALA A 28 12.51 14.24 -9.05
CA ALA A 28 13.01 15.46 -9.69
C ALA A 28 14.15 15.19 -10.69
N PHE A 29 14.99 14.18 -10.44
CA PHE A 29 16.14 13.85 -11.27
C PHE A 29 15.83 12.74 -12.27
N GLY A 30 14.90 11.86 -11.92
CA GLY A 30 14.38 10.83 -12.81
C GLY A 30 13.29 10.04 -12.10
N ASP A 31 12.20 9.75 -12.81
CA ASP A 31 11.21 8.80 -12.32
C ASP A 31 11.70 7.39 -12.63
N ALA A 32 12.04 6.63 -11.57
CA ALA A 32 12.48 5.25 -11.71
C ALA A 32 11.32 4.30 -12.02
N PHE A 33 10.07 4.78 -11.89
CA PHE A 33 8.88 3.99 -12.13
C PHE A 33 8.23 4.38 -13.46
N TRP A 34 7.98 3.38 -14.32
CA TRP A 34 7.23 3.61 -15.54
C TRP A 34 5.73 3.44 -15.30
N ASP A 35 4.99 4.55 -15.44
CA ASP A 35 3.53 4.53 -15.50
C ASP A 35 3.06 4.47 -16.97
N SER A 36 2.69 3.26 -17.40
CA SER A 36 2.22 3.00 -18.77
C SER A 36 0.92 3.73 -19.13
N ALA A 37 0.14 4.18 -18.14
CA ALA A 37 -1.09 4.93 -18.39
C ALA A 37 -0.83 6.40 -18.70
N LYS A 38 0.29 6.96 -18.20
CA LYS A 38 0.63 8.38 -18.38
C LYS A 38 1.65 8.62 -19.50
N HIS A 39 2.59 7.70 -19.70
CA HIS A 39 3.68 7.87 -20.66
C HIS A 39 3.85 6.63 -21.54
N GLY A 40 3.89 6.85 -22.86
CA GLY A 40 4.31 5.82 -23.80
C GLY A 40 5.73 5.34 -23.50
N TYR A 41 5.98 4.03 -23.66
CA TYR A 41 7.25 3.40 -23.30
C TYR A 41 8.47 4.06 -23.97
N VAL A 42 8.35 4.41 -25.26
CA VAL A 42 9.42 5.07 -26.03
C VAL A 42 9.76 6.45 -25.44
N MET A 43 8.76 7.24 -25.07
CA MET A 43 8.97 8.56 -24.47
C MET A 43 9.60 8.44 -23.07
N TYR A 44 9.18 7.45 -22.29
CA TYR A 44 9.79 7.15 -21.01
C TYR A 44 11.27 6.74 -21.15
N LEU A 45 11.58 5.87 -22.11
CA LEU A 45 12.97 5.49 -22.40
C LEU A 45 13.83 6.68 -22.83
N LEU A 46 13.34 7.52 -23.74
CA LEU A 46 14.04 8.74 -24.15
C LEU A 46 14.28 9.69 -22.97
N ARG A 47 13.30 9.82 -22.06
CA ARG A 47 13.43 10.64 -20.85
C ARG A 47 14.44 10.07 -19.86
N MET A 48 14.57 8.75 -19.77
CA MET A 48 15.55 8.09 -18.92
C MET A 48 16.96 8.14 -19.53
N MET A 49 17.09 8.00 -20.85
CA MET A 49 18.36 8.15 -21.57
C MET A 49 18.88 9.59 -21.58
N THR A 50 17.98 10.57 -21.58
CA THR A 50 18.34 12.01 -21.53
C THR A 50 18.40 12.57 -20.11
N SER A 51 18.05 11.78 -19.09
CA SER A 51 18.25 12.16 -17.69
C SER A 51 19.74 12.10 -17.35
N TRP A 52 20.21 13.14 -16.66
CA TRP A 52 21.62 13.31 -16.32
C TRP A 52 22.05 12.49 -15.10
N ALA A 53 21.11 12.16 -14.20
CA ALA A 53 21.37 11.37 -13.00
C ALA A 53 20.08 10.78 -12.43
N ILE A 54 20.19 9.60 -11.81
CA ILE A 54 19.15 9.04 -10.94
C ILE A 54 19.68 9.07 -9.51
N VAL A 55 19.05 9.88 -8.66
CA VAL A 55 19.44 10.01 -7.24
C VAL A 55 18.59 9.07 -6.41
N ALA A 56 19.26 8.16 -5.70
CA ALA A 56 18.65 7.17 -4.81
C ALA A 56 19.22 7.30 -3.39
N ASP A 57 18.34 7.55 -2.43
CA ASP A 57 18.68 7.48 -1.01
C ASP A 57 18.58 6.02 -0.55
N VAL A 58 19.66 5.48 0.03
CA VAL A 58 19.72 4.09 0.51
C VAL A 58 19.93 4.05 2.02
N TRP A 59 19.08 3.30 2.73
CA TRP A 59 19.22 3.08 4.17
C TRP A 59 19.37 1.60 4.49
N TYR A 60 20.46 1.27 5.20
CA TYR A 60 20.66 -0.05 5.79
C TYR A 60 20.05 -0.11 7.18
N MET A 61 19.37 -1.22 7.49
CA MET A 61 18.71 -1.44 8.77
C MET A 61 19.33 -2.63 9.51
N LYS A 62 19.09 -2.69 10.82
CA LYS A 62 19.55 -3.80 11.65
C LYS A 62 18.89 -5.11 11.21
N PRO A 63 19.60 -6.25 11.34
CA PRO A 63 19.04 -7.55 10.99
C PRO A 63 17.82 -7.87 11.85
N ILE A 64 16.83 -8.50 11.23
CA ILE A 64 15.58 -8.88 11.88
C ILE A 64 15.40 -10.38 11.76
N ARG A 65 15.08 -11.02 12.88
CA ARG A 65 14.68 -12.42 12.93
C ARG A 65 13.18 -12.56 13.17
N ARG A 66 12.62 -13.67 12.70
CA ARG A 66 11.23 -14.05 12.99
C ARG A 66 11.10 -14.36 14.47
N ARG A 67 10.04 -13.85 15.12
CA ARG A 67 9.76 -14.19 16.52
C ARG A 67 9.14 -15.60 16.58
N PRO A 68 9.26 -16.33 17.70
CA PRO A 68 8.74 -17.69 17.82
C PRO A 68 7.22 -17.77 17.67
N ASN A 69 6.50 -16.72 18.08
CA ASN A 69 5.03 -16.67 18.06
C ASN A 69 4.46 -15.85 16.89
N GLU A 70 5.27 -15.52 15.89
CA GLU A 70 4.89 -14.65 14.77
C GLU A 70 4.70 -15.49 13.49
N THR A 71 3.59 -15.26 12.80
CA THR A 71 3.28 -15.89 11.51
C THR A 71 4.19 -15.31 10.42
N SER A 72 4.47 -16.08 9.36
CA SER A 72 5.28 -15.59 8.23
C SER A 72 4.75 -14.28 7.61
N MET A 73 3.42 -14.11 7.61
CA MET A 73 2.76 -12.90 7.09
C MET A 73 2.93 -11.70 8.02
N GLU A 74 2.79 -11.88 9.33
CA GLU A 74 3.03 -10.86 10.36
C GLU A 74 4.49 -10.40 10.35
N TYR A 75 5.43 -11.35 10.18
CA TYR A 75 6.84 -11.06 10.01
C TYR A 75 7.10 -10.21 8.77
N ALA A 76 6.54 -10.60 7.62
CA ALA A 76 6.68 -9.85 6.38
C ALA A 76 6.10 -8.43 6.50
N ASN A 77 4.91 -8.29 7.10
CA ASN A 77 4.29 -7.01 7.36
C ASN A 77 5.18 -6.15 8.27
N ARG A 78 5.68 -6.67 9.39
CA ARG A 78 6.58 -5.93 10.28
C ARG A 78 7.86 -5.44 9.58
N VAL A 79 8.49 -6.30 8.77
CA VAL A 79 9.68 -5.91 7.98
C VAL A 79 9.30 -4.81 6.99
N ARG A 80 8.17 -4.95 6.30
CA ARG A 80 7.64 -3.98 5.35
C ARG A 80 7.34 -2.63 6.03
N SER A 81 6.65 -2.62 7.17
CA SER A 81 6.32 -1.41 7.92
C SER A 81 7.59 -0.66 8.32
N MET A 82 8.63 -1.37 8.78
CA MET A 82 9.89 -0.72 9.14
C MET A 82 10.63 -0.12 7.92
N ILE A 83 10.61 -0.80 6.77
CA ILE A 83 11.18 -0.25 5.52
C ILE A 83 10.40 1.00 5.11
N ALA A 84 9.06 0.95 5.16
CA ALA A 84 8.20 2.08 4.80
C ALA A 84 8.44 3.29 5.70
N GLN A 85 8.50 3.08 7.03
CA GLN A 85 8.83 4.13 8.00
C GLN A 85 10.21 4.73 7.73
N ARG A 86 11.21 3.90 7.40
CA ARG A 86 12.57 4.40 7.12
C ARG A 86 12.65 5.18 5.81
N GLY A 87 11.95 4.72 4.78
CA GLY A 87 11.86 5.38 3.48
C GLY A 87 10.88 6.56 3.43
N GLY A 88 10.15 6.85 4.50
CA GLY A 88 9.09 7.88 4.51
C GLY A 88 7.92 7.55 3.56
N MET A 89 7.68 6.27 3.32
CA MET A 89 6.62 5.78 2.44
C MET A 89 5.36 5.50 3.25
N VAL A 90 4.20 5.71 2.64
CA VAL A 90 2.92 5.31 3.24
C VAL A 90 2.76 3.81 3.10
N GLU A 91 2.56 3.13 4.22
CA GLU A 91 2.23 1.71 4.23
C GLU A 91 0.80 1.52 3.72
N LEU A 92 0.67 0.90 2.55
CA LEU A 92 -0.62 0.55 1.96
C LEU A 92 -0.75 -0.98 1.95
N GLN A 93 -1.89 -1.51 2.40
CA GLN A 93 -2.21 -2.91 2.10
C GLN A 93 -2.25 -3.07 0.58
N TRP A 94 -1.76 -4.20 0.07
CA TRP A 94 -1.61 -4.44 -1.36
C TRP A 94 -2.94 -4.24 -2.08
N ASP A 95 -3.05 -3.15 -2.84
CA ASP A 95 -4.27 -2.74 -3.55
C ASP A 95 -4.32 -3.33 -4.96
N GLY A 96 -4.14 -4.65 -5.04
CA GLY A 96 -3.67 -5.46 -6.17
C GLY A 96 -4.32 -5.32 -7.55
N MET A 97 -5.17 -4.33 -7.81
CA MET A 97 -5.66 -4.02 -9.16
C MET A 97 -6.43 -2.68 -9.25
N LEU A 98 -6.65 -1.93 -8.16
CA LEU A 98 -7.57 -0.79 -8.19
C LEU A 98 -7.09 0.34 -9.13
N LYS A 99 -5.79 0.40 -9.41
CA LYS A 99 -5.22 1.31 -10.43
C LYS A 99 -5.62 0.97 -11.87
N ARG A 100 -6.07 -0.27 -12.14
CA ARG A 100 -6.41 -0.75 -13.49
C ARG A 100 -7.91 -0.99 -13.69
N GLY A 101 -8.67 -1.15 -12.61
CA GLY A 101 -10.12 -1.31 -12.66
C GLY A 101 -10.83 -0.04 -12.19
N SER A 102 -11.93 0.34 -12.84
CA SER A 102 -12.81 1.36 -12.24
C SER A 102 -13.33 0.84 -10.89
N PRO A 103 -13.52 1.70 -9.87
CA PRO A 103 -14.14 1.29 -8.62
C PRO A 103 -15.43 0.53 -8.89
N LYS A 104 -15.76 -0.49 -8.08
CA LYS A 104 -17.03 -1.22 -8.27
C LYS A 104 -18.18 -0.22 -8.29
N ASP A 105 -19.18 -0.47 -9.12
CA ASP A 105 -20.27 0.50 -9.33
C ASP A 105 -21.05 0.80 -8.03
N GLU A 106 -21.06 -0.15 -7.08
CA GLU A 106 -21.52 0.02 -5.69
C GLU A 106 -20.88 1.24 -5.00
N TRP A 107 -19.55 1.35 -5.07
CA TRP A 107 -18.81 2.43 -4.42
C TRP A 107 -19.04 3.77 -5.11
N LYS A 108 -19.21 3.76 -6.44
CA LYS A 108 -19.57 4.97 -7.20
C LYS A 108 -20.97 5.46 -6.78
N TYR A 109 -21.92 4.55 -6.57
CA TYR A 109 -23.27 4.86 -6.12
C TYR A 109 -23.28 5.46 -4.70
N TYR A 110 -22.58 4.83 -3.75
CA TYR A 110 -22.49 5.36 -2.38
C TYR A 110 -21.82 6.73 -2.31
N GLN A 111 -20.78 6.96 -3.12
CA GLN A 111 -20.11 8.25 -3.16
C GLN A 111 -21.01 9.35 -3.74
N ARG A 112 -21.82 9.05 -4.76
CA ARG A 112 -22.85 9.98 -5.28
C ARG A 112 -23.91 10.32 -4.23
N LEU A 113 -24.40 9.32 -3.49
CA LEU A 113 -25.35 9.53 -2.39
C LEU A 113 -24.77 10.44 -1.31
N HIS A 114 -23.53 10.17 -0.86
CA HIS A 114 -22.87 10.97 0.17
C HIS A 114 -22.71 12.43 -0.26
N LEU A 115 -22.22 12.66 -1.48
CA LEU A 115 -22.09 14.01 -2.04
C LEU A 115 -23.44 14.71 -2.22
N GLY A 116 -24.47 13.99 -2.69
CA GLY A 116 -25.82 14.53 -2.84
C GLY A 116 -26.45 14.98 -1.51
N LYS A 117 -26.16 14.27 -0.42
CA LYS A 117 -26.55 14.68 0.95
C LYS A 117 -25.81 15.94 1.41
N GLN A 118 -24.52 16.06 1.12
CA GLN A 118 -23.74 17.28 1.46
C GLN A 118 -24.18 18.51 0.67
N ILE A 119 -24.61 18.32 -0.58
CA ILE A 119 -25.07 19.40 -1.48
C ILE A 119 -26.53 19.80 -1.20
N GLY A 120 -27.23 19.07 -0.33
CA GLY A 120 -28.62 19.36 0.05
C GLY A 120 -29.66 19.08 -1.04
N GLN A 121 -29.29 18.31 -2.08
CA GLN A 121 -30.20 17.95 -3.18
C GLN A 121 -30.94 16.63 -2.95
N VAL A 122 -30.49 15.80 -2.00
CA VAL A 122 -31.14 14.53 -1.66
C VAL A 122 -31.93 14.70 -0.36
N GLN A 123 -33.24 14.91 -0.47
CA GLN A 123 -34.16 14.66 0.64
C GLN A 123 -34.29 13.13 0.80
N ASP A 124 -34.18 12.63 2.03
CA ASP A 124 -34.37 11.22 2.37
C ASP A 124 -35.85 10.86 2.17
N GLU A 125 -36.29 10.67 0.93
CA GLU A 125 -37.60 10.08 0.64
C GLU A 125 -37.46 8.80 -0.20
N LYS A 126 -37.99 7.73 0.40
CA LYS A 126 -38.07 6.33 -0.04
C LYS A 126 -36.75 5.64 -0.39
N LYS A 127 -36.41 4.67 0.45
CA LYS A 127 -35.43 3.61 0.16
C LYS A 127 -35.78 2.98 -1.21
N PRO A 128 -34.95 3.14 -2.26
CA PRO A 128 -35.21 2.51 -3.53
C PRO A 128 -34.82 1.04 -3.37
N GLU A 129 -35.80 0.20 -3.07
CA GLU A 129 -35.65 -1.26 -3.21
C GLU A 129 -35.69 -1.67 -4.69
N GLU A 130 -35.92 -0.73 -5.62
CA GLU A 130 -36.27 -1.02 -7.02
C GLU A 130 -35.25 -0.57 -8.08
N ASP A 131 -34.31 0.34 -7.80
CA ASP A 131 -33.36 0.86 -8.81
C ASP A 131 -32.00 0.14 -8.84
N VAL A 132 -31.83 -0.89 -8.01
CA VAL A 132 -30.63 -1.74 -8.01
C VAL A 132 -30.91 -2.93 -8.91
N PRO A 133 -30.19 -3.09 -10.04
CA PRO A 133 -30.42 -4.25 -10.90
C PRO A 133 -30.16 -5.54 -10.10
N ALA A 134 -31.05 -6.52 -10.22
CA ALA A 134 -31.19 -7.68 -9.35
C ALA A 134 -29.92 -8.53 -9.08
N TRP A 135 -28.82 -8.29 -9.82
CA TRP A 135 -27.52 -8.91 -9.60
C TRP A 135 -26.67 -8.22 -8.51
N LEU A 136 -27.02 -6.99 -8.11
CA LEU A 136 -26.31 -6.21 -7.10
C LEU A 136 -26.90 -6.47 -5.70
N ASN A 137 -26.57 -7.63 -5.12
CA ASN A 137 -27.04 -8.04 -3.79
C ASN A 137 -26.35 -7.28 -2.65
N VAL A 138 -26.56 -5.96 -2.56
CA VAL A 138 -26.08 -5.14 -1.44
C VAL A 138 -27.29 -4.72 -0.61
N THR A 139 -27.71 -5.60 0.30
CA THR A 139 -28.91 -5.39 1.12
C THR A 139 -28.76 -4.29 2.18
N LYS A 140 -27.56 -3.70 2.34
CA LYS A 140 -27.35 -2.47 3.11
C LYS A 140 -26.00 -1.82 2.77
N PRO A 141 -25.91 -0.49 2.62
CA PRO A 141 -24.61 0.19 2.69
C PRO A 141 -23.89 -0.24 3.97
N PRO A 142 -22.61 -0.66 3.91
CA PRO A 142 -21.79 -0.76 5.11
C PRO A 142 -21.81 0.60 5.80
N ASN A 143 -22.09 0.61 7.11
CA ASN A 143 -22.19 1.85 7.86
C ASN A 143 -20.87 2.62 7.71
N PRO A 144 -20.85 3.90 7.29
CA PRO A 144 -19.61 4.67 7.15
C PRO A 144 -18.77 4.66 8.44
N ASP A 145 -19.41 4.59 9.60
CA ASP A 145 -18.72 4.47 10.89
C ASP A 145 -18.08 3.08 11.12
N GLU A 146 -18.64 2.02 10.54
CA GLU A 146 -18.02 0.69 10.52
C GLU A 146 -16.86 0.62 9.54
N LEU A 147 -16.90 1.37 8.43
CA LEU A 147 -15.79 1.48 7.49
C LEU A 147 -14.61 2.27 8.08
N LEU A 148 -14.86 3.27 8.93
CA LEU A 148 -13.81 3.97 9.67
C LEU A 148 -13.26 3.14 10.83
N LYS A 149 -14.08 2.27 11.45
CA LYS A 149 -13.63 1.30 12.47
C LYS A 149 -12.85 0.15 11.86
N ASN A 150 -13.25 -0.36 10.69
CA ASN A 150 -12.55 -1.39 9.91
C ASN A 150 -11.41 -0.81 9.05
N GLY A 151 -11.37 0.51 8.85
CA GLY A 151 -10.23 1.26 8.32
C GLY A 151 -9.20 1.63 9.38
N LYS A 152 -9.51 1.41 10.66
CA LYS A 152 -8.51 1.26 11.72
C LYS A 152 -8.18 -0.22 11.86
N ILE A 153 -7.32 -0.73 10.98
CA ILE A 153 -6.69 -2.04 11.18
C ILE A 153 -5.18 -1.84 11.25
N GLN A 154 -4.68 -2.17 12.45
CA GLN A 154 -3.46 -2.93 12.78
C GLN A 154 -2.19 -2.68 11.97
#